data_AF-A0A848ZK86-F1
#
_entry.id   AF-A0A848ZK86-F1
#
_cell.length_a   1.000
_cell.length_b   1.000
_cell.length_c   1.000
_cell.angle_alpha   90.00
_cell.angle_beta   90.00
_cell.angle_gamma   90.00
#
_symmetry.space_group_name_H-M   'P 1'
#
loop_
_entity.id
_entity.type
_entity.pdbx_description
1 polymer ?
#
loop_
_entity_poly.entity_id
_entity_poly.type
_entity_poly.pdbx_seq_one_letter_code
_entity_poly.pdbx_strand_id
1 'polypeptide(L)' 'MKIVVLDGHTLNPGDLSWEKLKRIGALTVNDRTQFNNEVIIEGIGDAEIIFTNKTPL' A
#
# COMPACT_ATOMS: atom_id res chain seq x y z
N MET A 1 -4.17 -12.42 -6.50
CA MET A 1 -4.64 -11.26 -5.72
C MET A 1 -3.52 -10.24 -5.60
N LYS A 2 -3.70 -9.04 -6.18
CA LYS A 2 -2.77 -7.91 -6.04
C LYS A 2 -3.17 -7.03 -4.84
N ILE A 3 -2.19 -6.70 -4.00
CA ILE A 3 -2.37 -5.93 -2.77
C ILE A 3 -1.41 -4.74 -2.79
N VAL A 4 -1.94 -3.54 -2.53
CA VAL A 4 -1.14 -2.31 -2.43
C VAL A 4 -1.35 -1.66 -1.07
N VAL A 5 -0.26 -1.26 -0.41
CA VAL A 5 -0.27 -0.37 0.76
C VAL A 5 0.25 0.99 0.32
N LEU A 6 -0.57 2.04 0.42
CA LEU A 6 -0.23 3.37 -0.10
C LEU A 6 0.68 4.17 0.85
N ASP A 7 0.65 3.91 2.15
CA ASP A 7 1.36 4.70 3.16
C ASP A 7 1.84 3.84 4.34
N GLY A 8 2.66 2.84 4.02
CA GLY A 8 3.09 1.78 4.92
C GLY A 8 4.08 2.20 6.00
N HIS A 9 4.88 3.26 5.79
CA HIS A 9 5.98 3.61 6.71
C HIS A 9 5.48 3.95 8.12
N THR A 10 4.35 4.65 8.22
CA THR A 10 3.79 5.04 9.53
C THR A 10 3.25 3.85 10.31
N LEU A 11 2.78 2.81 9.62
CA LEU A 11 2.29 1.57 10.25
C LEU A 11 3.44 0.62 10.58
N ASN A 12 4.43 0.53 9.70
CA ASN A 12 5.58 -0.36 9.85
C ASN A 12 6.83 0.31 9.26
N PRO A 13 7.62 1.04 10.07
CA PRO A 13 8.90 1.61 9.65
C PRO A 13 10.05 0.57 9.58
N GLY A 14 9.76 -0.72 9.73
CA GLY A 14 10.72 -1.82 9.62
C GLY A 14 10.86 -2.70 10.87
N ASP A 15 10.11 -2.40 11.93
CA ASP A 15 10.07 -3.17 13.18
C ASP A 15 9.06 -4.32 13.17
N LEU A 16 8.10 -4.29 12.24
CA LEU A 16 7.13 -5.37 11.99
C LEU A 16 7.40 -6.08 10.66
N SER A 17 6.69 -7.19 10.42
CA SER A 17 6.82 -8.01 9.22
C SER A 17 5.59 -7.98 8.32
N TRP A 18 5.81 -7.74 7.03
CA TRP A 18 4.80 -7.82 5.97
C TRP A 18 4.54 -9.24 5.46
N GLU A 19 5.24 -10.26 5.98
CA GLU A 19 5.22 -11.63 5.43
C GLU A 19 3.82 -12.26 5.44
N LYS A 20 2.99 -11.93 6.43
CA LYS A 20 1.61 -12.43 6.48
C LYS A 20 0.77 -11.92 5.30
N LEU A 21 0.93 -10.67 4.89
CA LEU A 21 0.22 -10.12 3.72
C LEU A 21 0.74 -10.71 2.40
N LYS A 22 2.07 -10.88 2.27
CA LYS A 22 2.68 -11.52 1.09
C LYS A 22 2.19 -12.94 0.85
N ARG A 23 1.78 -13.66 1.91
CA ARG A 23 1.21 -15.03 1.79
C ARG A 23 -0.20 -15.04 1.20
N ILE A 24 -0.92 -13.93 1.25
CA ILE A 24 -2.30 -13.81 0.76
C ILE A 24 -2.31 -13.34 -0.70
N GLY A 25 -1.29 -12.59 -1.14
CA GLY A 25 -1.19 -12.10 -2.51
C GLY A 25 0.13 -11.39 -2.83
N ALA A 26 0.25 -10.92 -4.08
CA ALA A 26 1.38 -10.12 -4.52
C ALA A 26 1.28 -8.73 -3.88
N LEU A 27 2.21 -8.41 -2.99
CA LEU A 27 2.19 -7.21 -2.15
C LEU A 27 3.20 -6.16 -2.65
N THR A 28 2.71 -4.95 -2.88
CA THR A 28 3.53 -3.73 -3.01
C THR A 28 3.28 -2.82 -1.82
N VAL A 29 4.35 -2.28 -1.22
CA VAL A 29 4.27 -1.34 -0.09
C VAL A 29 4.99 -0.06 -0.48
N ASN A 30 4.24 1.04 -0.52
CA ASN A 30 4.77 2.38 -0.66
C ASN A 30 4.99 2.95 0.74
N ASP A 31 6.17 3.50 1.02
CA ASP A 31 6.43 4.15 2.30
C ASP A 31 5.47 5.33 2.52
N ARG A 32 5.26 6.12 1.47
CA ARG A 32 4.30 7.23 1.38
C ARG A 32 3.79 7.36 -0.05
N THR A 33 2.55 7.81 -0.20
CA THR A 33 1.96 8.22 -1.48
C THR A 33 1.58 9.70 -1.40
N GLN A 34 1.94 10.48 -2.41
CA GLN A 34 1.59 11.90 -2.48
C GLN A 34 0.07 12.08 -2.58
N PHE A 35 -0.49 13.09 -1.91
CA PHE A 35 -1.93 13.40 -1.96
C PHE A 35 -2.29 14.12 -3.25
N ASN A 36 -2.14 13.39 -4.35
CA ASN A 36 -2.45 13.79 -5.71
C ASN A 36 -3.18 12.62 -6.36
N ASN A 37 -4.34 12.87 -6.96
CA ASN A 37 -5.23 11.81 -7.43
C ASN A 37 -4.58 10.96 -8.52
N GLU A 38 -3.82 11.57 -9.44
CA GLU A 38 -3.15 10.85 -10.52
C GLU A 38 -2.12 9.86 -9.96
N VAL A 39 -1.28 10.30 -9.01
CA VAL A 39 -0.28 9.45 -8.34
C VAL A 39 -0.94 8.33 -7.54
N ILE A 40 -2.05 8.62 -6.85
CA ILE A 40 -2.79 7.62 -6.07
C ILE A 40 -3.38 6.55 -7.00
N ILE A 41 -4.04 6.97 -8.08
CA ILE A 41 -4.65 6.07 -9.06
C ILE A 41 -3.59 5.21 -9.74
N GLU A 42 -2.46 5.80 -10.13
CA GLU A 42 -1.32 5.06 -10.70
C GLU A 42 -0.75 4.04 -9.71
N GLY A 43 -0.57 4.44 -8.45
CA GLY A 43 -0.08 3.56 -7.39
C GLY A 43 -1.03 2.42 -7.05
N ILE A 44 -2.34 2.62 -7.17
CA ILE A 44 -3.36 1.57 -7.03
C ILE A 44 -3.30 0.61 -8.23
N GLY A 45 -3.22 1.15 -9.45
CA GLY A 45 -3.20 0.35 -10.67
C GLY A 45 -4.39 -0.61 -10.77
N ASP A 46 -4.11 -1.90 -10.96
CA ASP A 46 -5.11 -2.98 -11.00
C ASP A 46 -5.17 -3.79 -9.69
N ALA A 47 -4.82 -3.16 -8.55
CA ALA A 47 -4.89 -3.82 -7.25
C ALA A 47 -6.34 -4.15 -6.86
N GLU A 48 -6.52 -5.37 -6.34
CA GLU A 48 -7.81 -5.87 -5.85
C GLU A 48 -8.06 -5.44 -4.40
N ILE A 49 -6.99 -5.26 -3.62
CA ILE A 49 -7.03 -4.81 -2.22
C ILE A 49 -6.07 -3.65 -2.03
N ILE A 50 -6.58 -2.58 -1.42
CA ILE A 50 -5.85 -1.36 -1.13
C ILE A 50 -5.89 -1.11 0.37
N PHE A 51 -4.73 -0.87 0.97
CA PHE A 51 -4.60 -0.38 2.34
C PHE A 51 -4.14 1.08 2.31
N THR A 52 -4.82 1.91 3.09
CA THR A 52 -4.45 3.31 3.34
C THR A 52 -4.66 3.64 4.81
N ASN A 53 -3.78 4.48 5.37
CA ASN A 53 -3.93 5.07 6.69
C ASN A 53 -4.48 6.51 6.60
N LYS A 54 -3.88 7.32 5.73
CA LYS A 54 -4.17 8.75 5.52
C LYS A 54 -4.14 9.18 4.05
N THR A 55 -3.65 8.36 3.12
CA THR A 55 -3.83 8.63 1.68
C THR A 55 -5.32 8.70 1.34
N PRO A 56 -5.83 9.85 0.83
CA PRO A 56 -7.25 10.01 0.51
C PRO A 56 -7.70 9.05 -0.61
N LEU A 57 -8.93 8.55 -0.52
CA LEU A 57 -9.62 7.74 -1.53
C LEU A 57 -11.01 8.31 -1.81
#